data_AF-A0A0B4GRV2-F1
#
_entry.id   AF-A0A0B4GRV2-F1
#
_cell.length_a   1.000
_cell.length_b   1.000
_cell.length_c   1.000
_cell.angle_alpha   90.00
_cell.angle_beta   90.00
_cell.angle_gamma   90.00
#
_symmetry.space_group_name_H-M   'P 1'
#
loop_
_entity.id
_entity.type
_entity.pdbx_description
1 polymer ?
#
loop_
_entity_poly.entity_id
_entity_poly.type
_entity_poly.pdbx_seq_one_letter_code
_entity_poly.pdbx_strand_id
1 'polypeptide(L)'
;MSSFTSLNPQSAAWLPQETSVSSNESESPYNERAFSPPQAGAGLPSSHSCHSASALLSPSTSGRLSYVGSVSGTMKSPDYTRLGTLTEPRNFAPQTSGLSAAVTSEPPPKFDLSLATGVRKNDTVSTNAQTIVHTPYYPPGTDHDIGSTAIVPFADHRHVLPHSQIRNLRSDTLNHLTATESGLPALHNALDPQYFPFLEGARQAVATNHGVVKLKNIPFATKRSEVIAFLGRNSKILNDADEPVHIIMERVTSKTMDAYVEFVTLDDANKAVEKHQQNILSGRVSRLGDRPVEVELSSQESLMKDLFPLAKGIMWNGASPQFKPLNPNEPWENFKGFVSEEEMIMLVKHVEVPHRSPFSKDCPQRPYECLISTLKKFPWYVTDRITISQRHAVFKATCELARLLSRSIQKQDDQVNLTHQLYRRLIATAMKCPGFTPLMKDDISYLANLSDMEERRYNQPRFASCWRHQYSLAPKPGMPLDVIEWYIAMIREQTHRDMVARPHVGRTILLEKSEETDMYWGYFWAEVGYMFGPAFDQMTLSQAAHAEFTAVERILARALTPQ
;
A
#
# COMPACT_ATOMS: atom_id res chain seq x y z
N MET A 1 -31.55 48.99 -25.61
CA MET A 1 -32.94 49.33 -25.98
C MET A 1 -33.60 48.04 -26.44
N SER A 2 -34.64 47.45 -25.87
CA SER A 2 -35.49 47.69 -24.69
C SER A 2 -36.24 46.34 -24.56
N SER A 3 -36.07 45.56 -23.49
CA SER A 3 -36.85 45.64 -22.24
C SER A 3 -38.14 44.82 -22.22
N PHE A 4 -38.19 43.89 -21.24
CA PHE A 4 -39.32 43.56 -20.33
C PHE A 4 -40.48 42.69 -20.86
N THR A 5 -41.13 41.76 -20.14
CA THR A 5 -41.04 41.16 -18.77
C THR A 5 -42.01 39.95 -18.75
N SER A 6 -41.66 38.77 -18.24
CA SER A 6 -42.03 38.24 -16.90
C SER A 6 -43.52 38.32 -16.54
N LEU A 7 -44.12 37.16 -16.22
CA LEU A 7 -44.90 36.90 -15.00
C LEU A 7 -45.28 35.40 -14.88
N ASN A 8 -44.78 34.76 -13.83
CA ASN A 8 -45.26 33.52 -13.20
C ASN A 8 -46.23 33.95 -12.07
N PRO A 9 -47.26 33.18 -11.64
CA PRO A 9 -47.01 32.21 -10.54
C PRO A 9 -47.95 30.98 -10.45
N GLN A 10 -47.36 29.89 -9.92
CA GLN A 10 -47.88 28.92 -8.93
C GLN A 10 -49.36 28.47 -8.96
N SER A 11 -49.58 27.14 -9.02
CA SER A 11 -50.04 26.29 -7.90
C SER A 11 -50.64 24.95 -8.38
N ALA A 12 -50.71 23.99 -7.45
CA ALA A 12 -51.41 22.70 -7.47
C ALA A 12 -50.52 21.44 -7.59
N ALA A 13 -50.33 20.85 -6.40
CA ALA A 13 -49.80 19.52 -6.13
C ALA A 13 -50.66 18.40 -6.72
N TRP A 14 -50.03 17.30 -7.12
CA TRP A 14 -50.68 16.01 -7.34
C TRP A 14 -49.79 14.88 -6.82
N LEU A 15 -50.30 14.21 -5.78
CA LEU A 15 -49.94 12.86 -5.33
C LEU A 15 -50.31 11.83 -6.41
N PRO A 16 -49.83 10.59 -6.28
CA PRO A 16 -50.74 9.46 -6.40
C PRO A 16 -50.73 8.55 -5.18
N GLN A 17 -51.95 8.14 -4.87
CA GLN A 17 -52.41 7.30 -3.78
C GLN A 17 -52.21 5.81 -4.10
N GLU A 18 -52.14 5.05 -3.01
CA GLU A 18 -52.19 3.60 -2.91
C GLU A 18 -53.44 2.98 -3.57
N THR A 19 -53.29 1.76 -4.10
CA THR A 19 -54.38 0.78 -4.18
C THR A 19 -53.87 -0.58 -3.71
N SER A 20 -54.25 -0.93 -2.49
CA SER A 20 -54.26 -2.27 -1.92
C SER A 20 -55.52 -3.02 -2.33
N VAL A 21 -55.43 -4.28 -2.77
CA VAL A 21 -56.44 -5.33 -2.47
C VAL A 21 -55.74 -6.70 -2.36
N SER A 22 -55.67 -7.18 -1.12
CA SER A 22 -55.66 -8.56 -0.55
C SER A 22 -56.42 -9.63 -1.33
N SER A 23 -56.32 -10.95 -1.16
CA SER A 23 -55.51 -11.94 -0.43
C SER A 23 -56.06 -13.30 -0.89
N ASN A 24 -55.26 -14.37 -0.90
CA ASN A 24 -55.71 -15.63 -0.31
C ASN A 24 -54.54 -16.58 -0.06
N GLU A 25 -54.57 -17.13 1.15
CA GLU A 25 -53.59 -17.91 1.86
C GLU A 25 -53.53 -19.37 1.40
N SER A 26 -52.38 -20.00 1.62
CA SER A 26 -52.31 -21.38 2.10
C SER A 26 -50.97 -21.61 2.81
N GLU A 27 -51.08 -22.02 4.07
CA GLU A 27 -50.08 -22.11 5.13
C GLU A 27 -49.12 -23.31 5.05
N SER A 28 -48.03 -23.20 5.84
CA SER A 28 -47.33 -24.24 6.64
C SER A 28 -45.89 -24.59 6.23
N PRO A 29 -45.00 -24.99 7.17
CA PRO A 29 -44.52 -24.20 8.31
C PRO A 29 -42.98 -24.21 8.43
N TYR A 30 -42.46 -23.18 9.12
CA TYR A 30 -41.06 -23.05 9.53
C TYR A 30 -40.69 -24.08 10.62
N ASN A 31 -39.50 -24.67 10.49
CA ASN A 31 -38.87 -25.48 11.53
C ASN A 31 -37.57 -24.81 11.95
N GLU A 32 -37.55 -24.20 13.14
CA GLU A 32 -36.34 -23.75 13.83
C GLU A 32 -35.50 -24.96 14.23
N ARG A 33 -34.20 -24.95 13.92
CA ARG A 33 -33.22 -25.81 14.60
C ARG A 33 -32.00 -24.99 15.02
N ALA A 34 -31.84 -24.93 16.33
CA ALA A 34 -30.66 -24.47 17.03
C ALA A 34 -29.43 -25.31 16.65
N PHE A 35 -28.29 -24.65 16.43
CA PHE A 35 -27.00 -25.30 16.24
C PHE A 35 -26.19 -25.23 17.53
N SER A 36 -25.98 -26.40 18.14
CA SER A 36 -24.95 -26.67 19.14
C SER A 36 -23.72 -27.31 18.44
N PRO A 37 -22.49 -27.14 18.98
CA PRO A 37 -21.26 -27.52 18.28
C PRO A 37 -20.90 -29.00 18.49
N PRO A 38 -20.21 -29.67 17.54
CA PRO A 38 -19.72 -31.02 17.77
C PRO A 38 -18.29 -31.04 18.33
N GLN A 39 -18.10 -31.91 19.33
CA GLN A 39 -16.82 -32.35 19.88
C GLN A 39 -16.13 -33.38 18.96
N ALA A 40 -14.82 -33.53 19.20
CA ALA A 40 -13.83 -34.35 18.51
C ALA A 40 -14.11 -35.87 18.48
N GLY A 41 -13.60 -36.54 17.44
CA GLY A 41 -13.32 -37.98 17.48
C GLY A 41 -13.26 -38.72 16.15
N ALA A 42 -12.03 -39.01 15.72
CA ALA A 42 -11.58 -40.19 14.96
C ALA A 42 -11.91 -40.37 13.46
N GLY A 43 -10.85 -40.70 12.70
CA GLY A 43 -10.91 -41.72 11.63
C GLY A 43 -10.77 -41.21 10.20
N LEU A 44 -9.56 -41.34 9.63
CA LEU A 44 -9.37 -41.42 8.18
C LEU A 44 -10.09 -42.65 7.61
N PRO A 45 -10.49 -42.62 6.33
CA PRO A 45 -9.74 -43.44 5.39
C PRO A 45 -9.43 -42.78 4.05
N SER A 46 -8.33 -43.26 3.49
CA SER A 46 -7.69 -43.00 2.22
C SER A 46 -8.60 -43.28 1.01
N SER A 47 -8.44 -42.51 -0.07
CA SER A 47 -8.74 -43.00 -1.42
C SER A 47 -7.79 -42.41 -2.46
N HIS A 48 -7.37 -43.30 -3.36
CA HIS A 48 -6.39 -43.13 -4.43
C HIS A 48 -7.04 -42.64 -5.73
N SER A 49 -6.31 -41.85 -6.51
CA SER A 49 -6.23 -41.80 -8.00
C SER A 49 -5.77 -40.40 -8.40
N CYS A 50 -4.94 -40.15 -9.42
CA CYS A 50 -4.43 -40.94 -10.54
C CYS A 50 -3.15 -40.26 -11.07
N HIS A 51 -2.15 -41.06 -11.44
CA HIS A 51 -1.01 -40.66 -12.28
C HIS A 51 -1.31 -40.99 -13.74
N SER A 52 -0.92 -40.10 -14.66
CA SER A 52 -0.51 -40.38 -16.05
C SER A 52 0.16 -39.09 -16.58
N ALA A 53 1.50 -39.05 -16.74
CA ALA A 53 2.25 -39.40 -17.96
C ALA A 53 2.09 -38.29 -19.04
N SER A 54 3.12 -37.71 -19.69
CA SER A 54 4.47 -38.16 -20.01
C SER A 54 5.38 -36.97 -20.33
N ALA A 55 6.66 -37.11 -19.98
CA ALA A 55 7.77 -36.35 -20.55
C ALA A 55 8.26 -37.03 -21.84
N LEU A 56 8.69 -36.24 -22.82
CA LEU A 56 9.46 -36.72 -23.97
C LEU A 56 10.91 -36.22 -23.84
N LEU A 57 11.83 -37.19 -23.81
CA LEU A 57 13.28 -37.08 -23.89
C LEU A 57 13.70 -36.76 -25.33
N SER A 58 14.82 -36.06 -25.58
CA SER A 58 16.14 -36.66 -25.88
C SER A 58 17.02 -35.59 -26.61
N PRO A 59 18.32 -35.82 -26.92
CA PRO A 59 19.38 -36.41 -26.11
C PRO A 59 20.73 -35.61 -26.17
N SER A 60 21.68 -36.15 -25.44
CA SER A 60 23.09 -35.82 -25.23
C SER A 60 24.01 -35.81 -26.46
N THR A 61 25.16 -35.14 -26.34
CA THR A 61 26.37 -35.41 -27.14
C THR A 61 27.62 -35.37 -26.25
N SER A 62 28.53 -36.30 -26.53
CA SER A 62 29.67 -36.75 -25.73
C SER A 62 30.98 -35.98 -25.96
N GLY A 63 31.80 -35.88 -24.90
CA GLY A 63 33.22 -36.28 -24.88
C GLY A 63 34.32 -35.30 -25.31
N ARG A 64 35.26 -34.97 -24.39
CA ARG A 64 36.68 -35.42 -24.40
C ARG A 64 37.54 -34.82 -23.26
N LEU A 65 38.57 -35.60 -22.89
CA LEU A 65 39.68 -35.42 -21.93
C LEU A 65 40.54 -34.15 -22.21
N SER A 66 41.44 -33.59 -21.37
CA SER A 66 42.33 -34.11 -20.30
C SER A 66 43.10 -32.94 -19.62
N TYR A 67 43.69 -33.22 -18.44
CA TYR A 67 44.99 -32.73 -17.89
C TYR A 67 45.02 -31.84 -16.61
N VAL A 68 45.39 -32.52 -15.51
CA VAL A 68 46.22 -32.23 -14.31
C VAL A 68 46.63 -30.78 -13.97
N GLY A 69 46.43 -30.37 -12.70
CA GLY A 69 47.23 -29.30 -12.07
C GLY A 69 46.71 -28.62 -10.79
N SER A 70 46.67 -29.34 -9.66
CA SER A 70 47.04 -28.93 -8.27
C SER A 70 46.51 -27.66 -7.53
N VAL A 71 46.28 -27.89 -6.22
CA VAL A 71 46.33 -27.01 -5.02
C VAL A 71 45.07 -26.26 -4.54
N SER A 72 44.43 -26.90 -3.55
CA SER A 72 44.03 -26.42 -2.21
C SER A 72 43.01 -25.28 -2.03
N GLY A 73 41.95 -25.62 -1.29
CA GLY A 73 41.38 -24.74 -0.27
C GLY A 73 39.93 -24.31 -0.47
N THR A 74 38.96 -25.20 -0.35
CA THR A 74 37.56 -24.80 -0.15
C THR A 74 36.88 -25.62 0.94
N MET A 75 36.40 -24.90 1.95
CA MET A 75 35.59 -25.43 3.03
C MET A 75 34.28 -26.04 2.51
N LYS A 76 33.85 -27.09 3.21
CA LYS A 76 32.65 -27.88 2.94
C LYS A 76 31.39 -27.01 2.98
N SER A 77 30.61 -27.03 1.91
CA SER A 77 29.20 -26.63 1.91
C SER A 77 28.36 -27.85 2.31
N PRO A 78 27.35 -27.75 3.18
CA PRO A 78 26.43 -28.86 3.39
C PRO A 78 25.32 -28.84 2.34
N ASP A 79 25.09 -30.01 1.77
CA ASP A 79 23.97 -30.35 0.90
C ASP A 79 22.63 -30.12 1.61
N TYR A 80 21.67 -29.52 0.90
CA TYR A 80 20.25 -29.67 1.19
C TYR A 80 19.54 -30.25 -0.03
N THR A 81 19.47 -31.58 -0.06
CA THR A 81 18.47 -32.31 -0.83
C THR A 81 17.27 -32.52 0.08
N ARG A 82 16.16 -31.79 -0.15
CA ARG A 82 14.83 -32.27 0.26
C ARG A 82 13.74 -31.70 -0.65
N LEU A 83 13.34 -32.55 -1.58
CA LEU A 83 12.07 -32.47 -2.29
C LEU A 83 10.98 -32.90 -1.28
N GLY A 84 10.04 -32.01 -0.97
CA GLY A 84 8.95 -32.30 -0.04
C GLY A 84 7.97 -31.13 0.01
N THR A 85 6.75 -31.40 -0.44
CA THR A 85 5.55 -30.56 -0.32
C THR A 85 5.40 -29.95 1.08
N LEU A 86 5.47 -28.62 1.16
CA LEU A 86 5.15 -27.85 2.36
C LEU A 86 4.23 -26.69 1.97
N THR A 87 2.93 -26.87 2.15
CA THR A 87 1.96 -25.78 2.29
C THR A 87 2.11 -25.18 3.67
N GLU A 88 3.15 -24.38 3.86
CA GLU A 88 3.25 -23.36 4.91
C GLU A 88 4.53 -22.53 4.69
N PRO A 89 4.42 -21.20 4.64
CA PRO A 89 5.52 -20.35 5.06
C PRO A 89 5.13 -19.58 6.34
N ARG A 90 5.98 -19.71 7.38
CA ARG A 90 6.01 -18.92 8.62
C ARG A 90 6.38 -17.44 8.42
N ASN A 91 5.98 -16.81 7.33
CA ASN A 91 6.41 -15.46 6.94
C ASN A 91 5.25 -14.63 6.37
N PHE A 92 4.13 -14.53 7.10
CA PHE A 92 2.99 -13.69 6.71
C PHE A 92 3.03 -12.27 7.27
N ALA A 93 4.05 -11.95 8.06
CA ALA A 93 4.36 -10.56 8.37
C ALA A 93 5.60 -10.12 7.59
N PRO A 94 5.60 -8.91 7.00
CA PRO A 94 6.82 -8.33 6.47
C PRO A 94 7.91 -8.39 7.54
N GLN A 95 9.04 -9.03 7.23
CA GLN A 95 10.21 -8.95 8.08
C GLN A 95 10.80 -7.55 7.92
N THR A 96 10.94 -6.85 9.04
CA THR A 96 11.66 -5.59 9.12
C THR A 96 13.08 -5.82 8.60
N SER A 97 13.40 -5.24 7.45
CA SER A 97 14.80 -4.98 7.12
C SER A 97 15.12 -3.66 7.80
N GLY A 98 16.00 -3.64 8.80
CA GLY A 98 16.54 -2.40 9.37
C GLY A 98 16.15 -2.07 10.80
N LEU A 99 17.17 -2.17 11.66
CA LEU A 99 17.18 -1.83 13.09
C LEU A 99 16.08 -2.49 13.91
N SER A 100 16.48 -3.50 14.71
CA SER A 100 15.84 -3.69 16.00
C SER A 100 15.88 -2.35 16.73
N ALA A 101 14.79 -1.59 16.68
CA ALA A 101 14.40 -0.80 17.84
C ALA A 101 14.56 -1.78 19.00
N ALA A 102 15.36 -1.44 20.02
CA ALA A 102 15.65 -2.32 21.14
C ALA A 102 14.33 -2.99 21.57
N VAL A 103 14.18 -4.26 21.19
CA VAL A 103 12.96 -5.02 21.48
C VAL A 103 13.12 -5.41 22.92
N THR A 104 12.81 -4.47 23.81
CA THR A 104 12.38 -4.84 25.14
C THR A 104 11.03 -5.49 24.93
N SER A 105 10.88 -6.74 25.37
CA SER A 105 9.58 -7.39 25.58
C SER A 105 8.71 -6.67 26.63
N GLU A 106 9.14 -5.50 27.08
CA GLU A 106 8.40 -4.60 27.95
C GLU A 106 7.50 -3.69 27.12
N PRO A 107 6.24 -3.50 27.55
CA PRO A 107 5.31 -2.60 26.89
C PRO A 107 5.89 -1.19 26.84
N PRO A 108 5.64 -0.41 25.76
CA PRO A 108 6.04 0.99 25.72
C PRO A 108 5.43 1.73 26.93
N PRO A 109 6.14 2.74 27.47
CA PRO A 109 5.70 3.46 28.65
C PRO A 109 4.28 4.01 28.46
N LYS A 110 3.54 4.15 29.57
CA LYS A 110 2.27 4.89 29.58
C LYS A 110 2.45 6.22 28.85
N PHE A 111 1.44 6.63 28.07
CA PHE A 111 1.52 7.82 27.25
C PHE A 111 1.89 9.04 28.12
N ASP A 112 3.15 9.46 28.02
CA ASP A 112 3.69 10.64 28.69
C ASP A 112 4.29 11.57 27.62
N LEU A 113 3.75 12.78 27.55
CA LEU A 113 4.15 13.82 26.61
C LEU A 113 5.51 14.45 26.95
N SER A 114 6.13 14.09 28.08
CA SER A 114 7.41 14.63 28.53
C SER A 114 8.60 14.26 27.64
N LEU A 115 8.55 13.10 26.95
CA LEU A 115 9.63 12.56 26.11
C LEU A 115 9.80 13.22 24.73
N ALA A 116 8.89 14.12 24.33
CA ALA A 116 8.94 14.79 23.01
C ALA A 116 9.85 16.04 22.95
N THR A 117 10.66 16.30 23.98
CA THR A 117 11.36 17.59 24.17
C THR A 117 12.80 17.66 23.63
N GLY A 118 13.28 16.63 22.94
CA GLY A 118 14.65 16.56 22.42
C GLY A 118 14.87 17.20 21.05
N VAL A 119 14.52 18.47 20.84
CA VAL A 119 15.08 19.26 19.71
C VAL A 119 15.72 20.52 20.27
N ARG A 120 17.05 20.53 20.25
CA ARG A 120 17.91 21.62 20.71
C ARG A 120 17.59 22.90 19.94
N LYS A 121 17.10 23.92 20.65
CA LYS A 121 17.32 25.33 20.29
C LYS A 121 18.80 25.61 20.49
N ASN A 122 19.51 26.00 19.44
CA ASN A 122 20.63 26.94 19.49
C ASN A 122 20.95 27.37 18.07
N ASP A 123 20.37 28.50 17.67
CA ASP A 123 20.99 29.45 16.75
C ASP A 123 20.27 30.80 16.93
N THR A 124 20.81 31.63 17.81
CA THR A 124 20.57 33.07 17.72
C THR A 124 21.80 33.80 18.22
N VAL A 125 22.49 34.43 17.28
CA VAL A 125 23.59 35.37 17.45
C VAL A 125 23.07 36.64 18.12
N SER A 126 23.71 37.11 19.20
CA SER A 126 23.95 38.54 19.50
C SER A 126 24.86 38.75 20.73
N THR A 127 26.10 39.15 20.43
CA THR A 127 26.94 40.21 21.04
C THR A 127 26.87 40.56 22.54
N ASN A 128 28.05 40.41 23.16
CA ASN A 128 28.73 41.27 24.14
C ASN A 128 28.10 41.53 25.52
N ALA A 129 28.69 40.97 26.57
CA ALA A 129 29.54 41.71 27.51
C ALA A 129 30.29 40.77 28.47
N GLN A 130 31.51 41.19 28.80
CA GLN A 130 32.55 40.64 29.67
C GLN A 130 32.02 40.06 31.01
N THR A 131 32.59 38.95 31.49
CA THR A 131 33.28 38.85 32.80
C THR A 131 34.06 37.52 32.87
N ILE A 132 35.31 37.62 33.31
CA ILE A 132 36.33 36.58 33.48
C ILE A 132 36.01 35.76 34.75
N VAL A 133 36.43 34.48 34.82
CA VAL A 133 37.25 33.90 35.93
C VAL A 133 37.16 32.34 36.01
N HIS A 134 38.36 31.74 35.93
CA HIS A 134 38.87 30.46 36.45
C HIS A 134 38.32 29.07 36.03
N THR A 135 39.11 28.43 35.17
CA THR A 135 39.43 26.98 35.19
C THR A 135 40.48 26.64 36.26
N PRO A 136 40.49 25.38 36.73
CA PRO A 136 41.74 24.67 36.95
C PRO A 136 41.79 23.28 36.27
N TYR A 137 43.02 22.80 36.11
CA TYR A 137 43.51 21.81 35.15
C TYR A 137 44.01 20.54 35.91
N TYR A 138 43.54 19.32 35.51
CA TYR A 138 44.21 17.97 35.46
C TYR A 138 44.70 17.29 36.77
N PRO A 139 44.99 15.94 36.86
CA PRO A 139 45.48 15.00 35.82
C PRO A 139 44.93 13.53 35.89
N PRO A 140 45.46 12.54 35.11
CA PRO A 140 44.74 11.35 34.66
C PRO A 140 45.02 10.06 35.46
N GLY A 141 44.06 9.13 35.43
CA GLY A 141 44.20 7.76 35.93
C GLY A 141 43.53 6.77 34.97
N THR A 142 44.30 5.81 34.52
CA THR A 142 43.95 4.66 33.67
C THR A 142 43.17 3.60 34.46
N ASP A 143 42.13 3.02 33.88
CA ASP A 143 41.99 1.55 33.78
C ASP A 143 40.81 1.12 32.89
N HIS A 144 40.95 -0.10 32.40
CA HIS A 144 40.22 -0.81 31.36
C HIS A 144 38.72 -1.07 31.59
N ASP A 145 38.04 -1.24 30.45
CA ASP A 145 37.01 -2.26 30.14
C ASP A 145 35.50 -1.94 30.11
N ILE A 146 34.91 -2.46 29.02
CA ILE A 146 33.52 -2.84 28.75
C ILE A 146 32.57 -1.76 28.21
N GLY A 147 32.02 -2.08 27.03
CA GLY A 147 31.18 -1.22 26.21
C GLY A 147 29.96 -0.66 26.92
N SER A 148 29.86 0.67 26.93
CA SER A 148 28.65 1.41 27.29
C SER A 148 27.57 1.17 26.25
N THR A 149 26.72 0.20 26.55
CA THR A 149 25.28 0.26 26.28
C THR A 149 24.78 1.62 26.74
N ALA A 150 24.05 2.32 25.87
CA ALA A 150 23.42 3.59 26.22
C ALA A 150 22.37 3.34 27.31
N ILE A 151 22.76 3.49 28.57
CA ILE A 151 21.84 3.58 29.69
C ILE A 151 21.12 4.92 29.53
N VAL A 152 19.86 4.86 29.12
CA VAL A 152 18.94 5.99 29.28
C VAL A 152 18.88 6.26 30.78
N PRO A 153 19.17 7.49 31.27
CA PRO A 153 19.06 7.78 32.69
C PRO A 153 17.60 7.54 33.09
N PHE A 154 17.39 6.66 34.07
CA PHE A 154 16.12 6.58 34.77
C PHE A 154 15.82 7.98 35.31
N ALA A 155 14.82 8.64 34.73
CA ALA A 155 14.32 9.89 35.24
C ALA A 155 13.80 9.66 36.65
N ASP A 156 14.44 10.31 37.60
CA ASP A 156 14.06 10.36 38.99
C ASP A 156 12.57 10.74 39.08
N HIS A 157 11.79 9.92 39.78
CA HIS A 157 10.35 10.09 39.94
C HIS A 157 10.04 11.36 40.75
N ARG A 158 9.99 12.55 40.13
CA ARG A 158 9.53 13.77 40.85
C ARG A 158 9.08 15.00 40.07
N HIS A 159 8.86 14.94 38.76
CA HIS A 159 8.25 16.08 38.03
C HIS A 159 7.01 15.67 37.24
N VAL A 160 5.87 15.59 37.93
CA VAL A 160 4.56 15.65 37.27
C VAL A 160 4.41 17.07 36.74
N LEU A 161 4.51 17.25 35.41
CA LEU A 161 4.24 18.53 34.77
C LEU A 161 2.80 18.98 35.11
N PRO A 162 2.56 20.26 35.43
CA PRO A 162 1.21 20.77 35.65
C PRO A 162 0.30 20.44 34.47
N HIS A 163 -0.96 20.05 34.73
CA HIS A 163 -1.95 19.72 33.68
C HIS A 163 -2.06 20.79 32.58
N SER A 164 -1.86 22.07 32.94
CA SER A 164 -1.83 23.20 31.98
C SER A 164 -0.65 23.13 31.02
N GLN A 165 0.54 22.75 31.49
CA GLN A 165 1.73 22.64 30.68
C GLN A 165 1.65 21.45 29.72
N ILE A 166 1.03 20.34 30.13
CA ILE A 166 0.77 19.18 29.27
C ILE A 166 -0.25 19.53 28.18
N ARG A 167 -1.33 20.25 28.52
CA ARG A 167 -2.34 20.72 27.54
C ARG A 167 -1.73 21.65 26.49
N ASN A 168 -0.81 22.53 26.88
CA ASN A 168 -0.15 23.45 25.95
C ASN A 168 0.75 22.77 24.92
N LEU A 169 1.11 21.49 25.12
CA LEU A 169 1.93 20.70 24.19
C LEU A 169 1.10 19.83 23.24
N ARG A 170 -0.22 19.74 23.46
CA ARG A 170 -1.15 18.95 22.65
C ARG A 170 -1.73 19.82 21.54
N SER A 171 -2.17 19.17 20.46
CA SER A 171 -3.01 19.81 19.46
C SER A 171 -4.33 20.29 20.06
N ASP A 172 -4.87 21.36 19.51
CA ASP A 172 -6.19 21.88 19.90
C ASP A 172 -7.26 20.79 19.76
N THR A 173 -7.16 19.96 18.71
CA THR A 173 -8.05 18.81 18.49
C THR A 173 -8.05 17.84 19.66
N LEU A 174 -6.88 17.43 20.15
CA LEU A 174 -6.80 16.51 21.29
C LEU A 174 -7.27 17.19 22.59
N ASN A 175 -6.95 18.47 22.77
CA ASN A 175 -7.43 19.25 23.92
C ASN A 175 -8.96 19.33 23.94
N HIS A 176 -9.61 19.60 22.80
CA HIS A 176 -11.07 19.63 22.70
C HIS A 176 -11.70 18.25 22.92
N LEU A 177 -11.13 17.20 22.33
CA LEU A 177 -11.63 15.83 22.48
C LEU A 177 -11.60 15.38 23.96
N THR A 178 -10.56 15.76 24.69
CA THR A 178 -10.35 15.35 26.09
C THR A 178 -10.79 16.42 27.11
N ALA A 179 -11.50 17.47 26.67
CA ALA A 179 -12.04 18.53 27.52
C ALA A 179 -13.30 18.09 28.28
N THR A 180 -13.22 16.96 28.99
CA THR A 180 -14.26 16.44 29.86
C THR A 180 -13.76 16.39 31.31
N GLU A 181 -14.68 16.25 32.27
CA GLU A 181 -14.34 16.16 33.69
C GLU A 181 -13.44 14.95 34.01
N SER A 182 -13.68 13.81 33.35
CA SER A 182 -12.89 12.59 33.47
C SER A 182 -11.63 12.59 32.60
N GLY A 183 -11.49 13.54 31.68
CA GLY A 183 -10.47 13.53 30.64
C GLY A 183 -10.71 12.50 29.52
N LEU A 184 -11.82 11.76 29.57
CA LEU A 184 -12.25 10.80 28.54
C LEU A 184 -13.52 11.32 27.83
N PRO A 185 -13.55 11.34 26.49
CA PRO A 185 -14.77 11.68 25.75
C PRO A 185 -15.83 10.58 25.86
N ALA A 186 -17.10 10.97 25.66
CA ALA A 186 -18.15 9.99 25.38
C ALA A 186 -17.87 9.27 24.04
N LEU A 187 -18.32 8.02 23.90
CA LEU A 187 -18.07 7.19 22.71
C LEU A 187 -18.49 7.89 21.41
N HIS A 188 -19.68 8.52 21.37
CA HIS A 188 -20.16 9.19 20.16
C HIS A 188 -19.26 10.37 19.74
N ASN A 189 -18.64 11.07 20.70
CA ASN A 189 -17.69 12.15 20.40
C ASN A 189 -16.36 11.58 19.88
N ALA A 190 -15.91 10.44 20.39
CA ALA A 190 -14.71 9.77 19.90
C ALA A 190 -14.88 9.14 18.50
N LEU A 191 -16.09 8.73 18.16
CA LEU A 191 -16.40 8.19 16.82
C LEU A 191 -16.83 9.27 15.83
N ASP A 192 -16.96 10.54 16.27
CA ASP A 192 -17.30 11.64 15.38
C ASP A 192 -16.22 11.80 14.28
N PRO A 193 -16.60 11.94 12.99
CA PRO A 193 -15.64 12.09 11.89
C PRO A 193 -14.64 13.24 12.05
N GLN A 194 -14.93 14.25 12.87
CA GLN A 194 -14.00 15.34 13.20
C GLN A 194 -12.82 14.85 14.05
N TYR A 195 -13.04 13.90 14.96
CA TYR A 195 -12.05 13.44 15.93
C TYR A 195 -11.50 12.05 15.64
N PHE A 196 -12.29 11.20 15.00
CA PHE A 196 -11.90 9.83 14.69
C PHE A 196 -10.79 9.80 13.63
N PRO A 197 -9.58 9.28 13.94
CA PRO A 197 -8.40 9.55 13.14
C PRO A 197 -8.15 8.52 12.04
N PHE A 198 -8.97 7.47 11.95
CA PHE A 198 -8.74 6.36 11.04
C PHE A 198 -9.74 6.36 9.88
N LEU A 199 -9.28 5.88 8.73
CA LEU A 199 -10.10 5.66 7.55
C LEU A 199 -9.65 4.40 6.80
N GLU A 200 -10.47 3.96 5.85
CA GLU A 200 -10.09 2.88 4.92
C GLU A 200 -9.22 3.48 3.80
N GLY A 201 -7.91 3.21 3.85
CA GLY A 201 -6.93 3.87 2.97
C GLY A 201 -7.22 3.70 1.49
N ALA A 202 -7.49 2.46 1.07
CA ALA A 202 -7.74 2.12 -0.33
C ALA A 202 -9.02 2.78 -0.88
N ARG A 203 -10.05 2.93 -0.03
CA ARG A 203 -11.33 3.58 -0.40
C ARG A 203 -11.18 5.07 -0.71
N GLN A 204 -10.11 5.72 -0.26
CA GLN A 204 -9.85 7.13 -0.57
C GLN A 204 -9.38 7.37 -2.01
N ALA A 205 -9.08 6.32 -2.77
CA ALA A 205 -8.75 6.48 -4.18
C ALA A 205 -9.96 7.04 -4.96
N VAL A 206 -9.70 7.92 -5.91
CA VAL A 206 -10.74 8.52 -6.75
C VAL A 206 -10.50 8.12 -8.19
N ALA A 207 -11.56 7.67 -8.86
CA ALA A 207 -11.54 7.47 -10.31
C ALA A 207 -11.57 8.82 -11.00
N THR A 208 -10.54 9.12 -11.79
CA THR A 208 -10.45 10.38 -12.52
C THR A 208 -10.40 10.10 -14.01
N ASN A 209 -11.22 10.84 -14.77
CA ASN A 209 -11.25 10.79 -16.23
C ASN A 209 -10.55 12.03 -16.81
N HIS A 210 -9.72 11.80 -17.80
CA HIS A 210 -8.97 12.85 -18.50
C HIS A 210 -9.24 12.80 -20.01
N GLY A 211 -8.80 13.82 -20.75
CA GLY A 211 -8.67 13.70 -22.20
C GLY A 211 -7.57 12.69 -22.51
N VAL A 212 -7.79 11.76 -23.44
CA VAL A 212 -6.79 10.71 -23.73
C VAL A 212 -6.50 10.68 -25.22
N VAL A 213 -5.21 10.63 -25.55
CA VAL A 213 -4.73 10.35 -26.91
C VAL A 213 -4.00 9.03 -26.91
N LYS A 214 -4.23 8.22 -27.93
CA LYS A 214 -3.50 6.96 -28.16
C LYS A 214 -2.51 7.14 -29.31
N LEU A 215 -1.26 6.77 -29.04
CA LEU A 215 -0.17 6.68 -30.00
C LEU A 215 0.02 5.22 -30.38
N LYS A 216 -0.27 4.89 -31.63
CA LYS A 216 -0.16 3.52 -32.15
C LYS A 216 1.10 3.37 -32.97
N ASN A 217 1.56 2.12 -33.07
CA ASN A 217 2.72 1.77 -33.89
C ASN A 217 4.02 2.46 -33.39
N ILE A 218 4.15 2.70 -32.08
CA ILE A 218 5.37 3.28 -31.53
C ILE A 218 6.54 2.27 -31.60
N PRO A 219 7.80 2.73 -31.77
CA PRO A 219 8.96 1.87 -31.61
C PRO A 219 8.97 1.18 -30.23
N PHE A 220 9.46 -0.06 -30.15
CA PHE A 220 9.59 -0.76 -28.86
C PHE A 220 10.45 0.03 -27.87
N ALA A 221 11.48 0.72 -28.39
CA ALA A 221 12.42 1.48 -27.60
C ALA A 221 11.94 2.88 -27.17
N THR A 222 10.68 3.23 -27.48
CA THR A 222 10.11 4.56 -27.21
C THR A 222 10.23 4.92 -25.74
N LYS A 223 10.79 6.09 -25.45
CA LYS A 223 10.90 6.63 -24.10
C LYS A 223 9.76 7.60 -23.81
N ARG A 224 9.41 7.71 -22.53
CA ARG A 224 8.45 8.71 -22.07
C ARG A 224 8.81 10.13 -22.53
N SER A 225 10.08 10.52 -22.43
CA SER A 225 10.53 11.85 -22.82
C SER A 225 10.33 12.13 -24.32
N GLU A 226 10.47 11.11 -25.16
CA GLU A 226 10.22 11.21 -26.61
C GLU A 226 8.73 11.40 -26.90
N VAL A 227 7.85 10.72 -26.18
CA VAL A 227 6.39 10.92 -26.26
C VAL A 227 6.01 12.35 -25.89
N ILE A 228 6.57 12.89 -24.81
CA ILE A 228 6.33 14.27 -24.36
C ILE A 228 6.86 15.26 -25.41
N ALA A 229 8.07 15.03 -25.93
CA ALA A 229 8.67 15.88 -26.96
C ALA A 229 7.87 15.85 -28.27
N PHE A 230 7.34 14.69 -28.65
CA PHE A 230 6.51 14.48 -29.83
C PHE A 230 5.22 15.32 -29.79
N LEU A 231 4.52 15.34 -28.65
CA LEU A 231 3.32 16.16 -28.47
C LEU A 231 3.65 17.66 -28.37
N GLY A 232 4.83 17.97 -27.83
CA GLY A 232 5.35 19.32 -27.69
C GLY A 232 4.88 20.04 -26.42
N ARG A 233 5.57 21.11 -26.06
CA ARG A 233 5.39 21.81 -24.76
C ARG A 233 4.00 22.41 -24.53
N ASN A 234 3.28 22.73 -25.61
CA ASN A 234 1.95 23.36 -25.54
C ASN A 234 0.79 22.35 -25.58
N SER A 235 1.08 21.05 -25.43
CA SER A 235 0.10 19.98 -25.55
C SER A 235 -0.91 19.93 -24.40
N LYS A 236 -0.71 20.63 -23.28
CA LYS A 236 -1.62 20.60 -22.11
C LYS A 236 -1.86 19.17 -21.58
N ILE A 237 -0.82 18.33 -21.64
CA ILE A 237 -0.77 17.06 -20.91
C ILE A 237 -0.79 17.31 -19.40
N LEU A 238 -1.19 16.31 -18.60
CA LEU A 238 -1.15 16.45 -17.14
C LEU A 238 0.27 16.70 -16.63
N ASN A 239 0.39 17.15 -15.38
CA ASN A 239 1.68 17.38 -14.76
C ASN A 239 2.47 16.07 -14.63
N ASP A 240 3.80 16.15 -14.66
CA ASP A 240 4.65 14.96 -14.56
C ASP A 240 4.40 14.13 -13.28
N ALA A 241 4.03 14.79 -12.19
CA ALA A 241 3.67 14.17 -10.91
C ALA A 241 2.40 13.29 -10.99
N ASP A 242 1.55 13.52 -11.99
CA ASP A 242 0.36 12.73 -12.26
C ASP A 242 0.64 11.52 -13.17
N GLU A 243 1.87 11.41 -13.68
CA GLU A 243 2.32 10.31 -14.52
C GLU A 243 1.50 10.13 -15.82
N PRO A 244 1.35 11.19 -16.67
CA PRO A 244 0.40 11.23 -17.79
C PRO A 244 0.68 10.27 -18.95
N VAL A 245 1.90 9.74 -19.06
CA VAL A 245 2.33 8.91 -20.19
C VAL A 245 2.35 7.46 -19.76
N HIS A 246 1.50 6.65 -20.39
CA HIS A 246 1.36 5.23 -20.14
C HIS A 246 1.77 4.44 -21.38
N ILE A 247 3.00 3.95 -21.41
CA ILE A 247 3.45 3.09 -22.50
C ILE A 247 3.11 1.64 -22.15
N ILE A 248 2.18 1.04 -22.89
CA ILE A 248 1.61 -0.27 -22.58
C ILE A 248 2.64 -1.36 -22.85
N MET A 249 2.84 -2.19 -21.84
CA MET A 249 3.73 -3.35 -21.86
C MET A 249 2.92 -4.59 -21.48
N GLU A 250 2.98 -5.63 -22.31
CA GLU A 250 2.47 -6.95 -21.94
C GLU A 250 3.40 -7.56 -20.89
N ARG A 251 2.89 -7.77 -19.66
CA ARG A 251 3.70 -8.13 -18.48
C ARG A 251 4.36 -9.51 -18.55
N VAL A 252 3.90 -10.39 -19.45
CA VAL A 252 4.45 -11.74 -19.64
C VAL A 252 5.55 -11.79 -20.71
N THR A 253 5.39 -11.03 -21.81
CA THR A 253 6.32 -11.07 -22.94
C THR A 253 7.29 -9.89 -22.97
N SER A 254 7.04 -8.87 -22.16
CA SER A 254 7.68 -7.54 -22.19
C SER A 254 7.52 -6.73 -23.47
N LYS A 255 6.68 -7.17 -24.41
CA LYS A 255 6.43 -6.42 -25.64
C LYS A 255 5.74 -5.11 -25.33
N THR A 256 6.26 -4.05 -25.93
CA THR A 256 5.63 -2.74 -25.94
C THR A 256 4.73 -2.63 -27.15
N MET A 257 3.52 -2.11 -26.97
CA MET A 257 2.59 -1.91 -28.07
C MET A 257 2.32 -0.42 -28.26
N ASP A 258 1.21 0.06 -27.73
CA ASP A 258 0.77 1.44 -27.88
C ASP A 258 1.13 2.28 -26.65
N ALA A 259 1.11 3.60 -26.80
CA ALA A 259 1.18 4.53 -25.66
C ALA A 259 -0.12 5.33 -25.55
N TYR A 260 -0.51 5.63 -24.32
CA TYR A 260 -1.57 6.57 -24.01
C TYR A 260 -1.00 7.79 -23.32
N VAL A 261 -1.56 8.96 -23.63
CA VAL A 261 -1.20 10.20 -22.97
C VAL A 261 -2.44 10.91 -22.47
N GLU A 262 -2.42 11.29 -21.20
CA GLU A 262 -3.51 12.00 -20.54
C GLU A 262 -3.32 13.52 -20.58
N PHE A 263 -4.41 14.20 -20.90
CA PHE A 263 -4.55 15.64 -21.09
C PHE A 263 -5.48 16.23 -20.04
N VAL A 264 -5.28 17.51 -19.72
CA VAL A 264 -6.10 18.21 -18.73
C VAL A 264 -7.60 18.14 -19.10
N THR A 265 -7.92 18.32 -20.39
CA THR A 265 -9.29 18.22 -20.90
C THR A 265 -9.38 17.39 -22.17
N LEU A 266 -10.60 16.93 -22.51
CA LEU A 266 -10.88 16.28 -23.79
C LEU A 266 -10.63 17.21 -24.99
N ASP A 267 -10.92 18.51 -24.83
CA ASP A 267 -10.68 19.51 -25.87
C ASP A 267 -9.19 19.68 -26.19
N ASP A 268 -8.33 19.63 -25.17
CA ASP A 268 -6.87 19.64 -25.36
C ASP A 268 -6.38 18.40 -26.11
N ALA A 269 -6.93 17.22 -25.80
CA ALA A 269 -6.64 15.99 -26.53
C ALA A 269 -7.09 16.07 -28.00
N ASN A 270 -8.30 16.59 -28.27
CA ASN A 270 -8.80 16.84 -29.64
C ASN A 270 -7.86 17.74 -30.43
N LYS A 271 -7.46 18.88 -29.85
CA LYS A 271 -6.52 19.82 -30.49
C LYS A 271 -5.18 19.17 -30.82
N ALA A 272 -4.68 18.28 -29.97
CA ALA A 272 -3.44 17.54 -30.25
C ALA A 272 -3.58 16.61 -31.47
N VAL A 273 -4.72 15.94 -31.61
CA VAL A 273 -5.04 15.07 -32.75
C VAL A 273 -5.25 15.89 -34.03
N GLU A 274 -6.02 16.98 -33.98
CA GLU A 274 -6.24 17.88 -35.11
C GLU A 274 -4.92 18.46 -35.64
N LYS A 275 -4.04 18.90 -34.74
CA LYS A 275 -2.71 19.38 -35.10
C LYS A 275 -1.88 18.30 -35.81
N HIS A 276 -1.95 17.06 -35.35
CA HIS A 276 -1.29 15.95 -36.02
C HIS A 276 -1.86 15.69 -37.42
N GLN A 277 -3.18 15.70 -37.57
CA GLN A 277 -3.84 15.56 -38.87
C GLN A 277 -3.47 16.69 -39.83
N GLN A 278 -3.46 17.94 -39.37
CA GLN A 278 -3.00 19.09 -40.17
C GLN A 278 -1.54 18.94 -40.62
N ASN A 279 -0.66 18.44 -39.74
CA ASN A 279 0.73 18.16 -40.11
C ASN A 279 0.80 17.12 -41.23
N ILE A 280 0.04 16.02 -41.14
CA ILE A 280 -0.04 15.00 -42.19
C ILE A 280 -0.53 15.61 -43.51
N LEU A 281 -1.61 16.39 -43.48
CA LEU A 281 -2.14 17.08 -44.67
C LEU A 281 -1.14 18.05 -45.29
N SER A 282 -0.29 18.68 -44.48
CA SER A 282 0.82 19.53 -44.95
C SER A 282 2.04 18.76 -45.48
N GLY A 283 1.96 17.43 -45.58
CA GLY A 283 3.04 16.55 -46.02
C GLY A 283 4.09 16.26 -44.94
N ARG A 284 3.86 16.65 -43.69
CA ARG A 284 4.77 16.41 -42.56
C ARG A 284 4.35 15.16 -41.80
N VAL A 285 5.07 14.06 -42.04
CA VAL A 285 4.88 12.80 -41.31
C VAL A 285 5.35 12.97 -39.86
N SER A 286 4.47 12.73 -38.89
CA SER A 286 4.86 12.72 -37.47
C SER A 286 5.54 11.40 -37.15
N ARG A 287 6.77 11.46 -36.65
CA ARG A 287 7.61 10.29 -36.37
C ARG A 287 8.02 10.28 -34.91
N LEU A 288 8.16 9.08 -34.36
CA LEU A 288 8.84 8.85 -33.10
C LEU A 288 10.04 7.96 -33.42
N GLY A 289 11.24 8.51 -33.25
CA GLY A 289 12.45 7.94 -33.84
C GLY A 289 12.37 7.90 -35.36
N ASP A 290 12.58 6.73 -35.94
CA ASP A 290 12.50 6.45 -37.38
C ASP A 290 11.08 6.04 -37.83
N ARG A 291 10.18 5.71 -36.91
CA ARG A 291 8.87 5.11 -37.21
C ARG A 291 7.77 6.17 -37.33
N PRO A 292 6.95 6.13 -38.40
CA PRO A 292 5.72 6.93 -38.45
C PRO A 292 4.74 6.40 -37.39
N VAL A 293 4.17 7.32 -36.62
CA VAL A 293 3.25 7.03 -35.52
C VAL A 293 1.87 7.56 -35.87
N GLU A 294 0.85 6.74 -35.60
CA GLU A 294 -0.55 7.15 -35.71
C GLU A 294 -1.00 7.77 -34.39
N VAL A 295 -1.68 8.91 -34.47
CA VAL A 295 -2.23 9.62 -33.31
C VAL A 295 -3.74 9.64 -33.45
N GLU A 296 -4.44 9.00 -32.51
CA GLU A 296 -5.90 8.96 -32.48
C GLU A 296 -6.43 9.48 -31.15
N LEU A 297 -7.60 10.13 -31.20
CA LEU A 297 -8.36 10.43 -29.99
C LEU A 297 -8.78 9.12 -29.35
N SER A 298 -8.63 9.02 -28.05
CA SER A 298 -8.98 7.82 -27.30
C SER A 298 -9.73 8.19 -26.02
N SER A 299 -9.90 7.22 -25.13
CA SER A 299 -10.72 7.35 -23.94
C SER A 299 -10.05 6.70 -22.74
N GLN A 300 -10.51 7.08 -21.55
CA GLN A 300 -10.05 6.47 -20.30
C GLN A 300 -10.39 4.97 -20.28
N GLU A 301 -11.54 4.55 -20.82
CA GLU A 301 -11.91 3.13 -20.90
C GLU A 301 -10.88 2.31 -21.69
N SER A 302 -10.42 2.85 -22.83
CA SER A 302 -9.48 2.18 -23.71
C SER A 302 -8.11 2.02 -23.03
N LEU A 303 -7.64 3.07 -22.35
CA LEU A 303 -6.43 3.01 -21.53
C LEU A 303 -6.56 1.95 -20.42
N MET A 304 -7.65 1.95 -19.66
CA MET A 304 -7.85 1.01 -18.57
C MET A 304 -7.93 -0.44 -19.05
N LYS A 305 -8.59 -0.68 -20.19
CA LYS A 305 -8.67 -2.00 -20.81
C LYS A 305 -7.30 -2.53 -21.21
N ASP A 306 -6.46 -1.70 -21.84
CA ASP A 306 -5.13 -2.12 -22.29
C ASP A 306 -4.14 -2.23 -21.11
N LEU A 307 -4.35 -1.49 -20.01
CA LEU A 307 -3.51 -1.56 -18.82
C LEU A 307 -3.84 -2.75 -17.91
N PHE A 308 -5.09 -3.22 -17.92
CA PHE A 308 -5.59 -4.36 -17.13
C PHE A 308 -6.24 -5.42 -18.03
N PRO A 309 -5.48 -6.05 -18.96
CA PRO A 309 -6.04 -6.93 -19.98
C PRO A 309 -6.64 -8.23 -19.42
N LEU A 310 -6.20 -8.67 -18.22
CA LEU A 310 -6.71 -9.87 -17.55
C LEU A 310 -7.95 -9.60 -16.68
N ALA A 311 -8.37 -8.34 -16.53
CA ALA A 311 -9.58 -7.95 -15.83
C ALA A 311 -10.83 -8.32 -16.67
N LYS A 312 -11.14 -9.62 -16.74
CA LYS A 312 -12.35 -10.15 -17.37
C LYS A 312 -13.59 -9.89 -16.52
N GLY A 313 -14.77 -10.06 -17.11
CA GLY A 313 -16.03 -9.92 -16.37
C GLY A 313 -16.39 -8.50 -15.96
N ILE A 314 -15.71 -7.49 -16.52
CA ILE A 314 -16.02 -6.07 -16.31
C ILE A 314 -16.19 -5.33 -17.63
N MET A 315 -16.82 -4.17 -17.57
CA MET A 315 -16.81 -3.15 -18.61
C MET A 315 -16.28 -1.86 -18.00
N TRP A 316 -15.37 -1.18 -18.67
CA TRP A 316 -14.87 0.12 -18.20
C TRP A 316 -15.86 1.23 -18.59
N ASN A 317 -16.17 2.10 -17.64
CA ASN A 317 -16.86 3.37 -17.84
C ASN A 317 -15.96 4.47 -17.26
N GLY A 318 -15.28 5.21 -18.13
CA GLY A 318 -14.09 5.96 -17.78
C GLY A 318 -13.02 5.11 -17.08
N ALA A 319 -12.50 5.61 -15.96
CA ALA A 319 -11.61 4.90 -15.04
C ALA A 319 -12.32 3.91 -14.11
N SER A 320 -13.65 3.81 -14.18
CA SER A 320 -14.45 2.99 -13.27
C SER A 320 -14.87 1.66 -13.86
N PRO A 321 -14.61 0.53 -13.16
CA PRO A 321 -15.06 -0.78 -13.62
C PRO A 321 -16.53 -1.01 -13.26
N GLN A 322 -17.32 -1.49 -14.23
CA GLN A 322 -18.67 -2.00 -14.05
C GLN A 322 -18.63 -3.53 -14.11
N PHE A 323 -19.05 -4.20 -13.04
CA PHE A 323 -18.97 -5.65 -12.91
C PHE A 323 -20.17 -6.33 -13.57
N LYS A 324 -19.90 -7.33 -14.41
CA LYS A 324 -20.94 -8.19 -14.96
C LYS A 324 -21.45 -9.15 -13.87
N PRO A 325 -22.71 -9.59 -13.95
CA PRO A 325 -23.22 -10.67 -13.11
C PRO A 325 -22.37 -11.93 -13.26
N LEU A 326 -22.29 -12.73 -12.20
CA LEU A 326 -21.62 -14.02 -12.23
C LEU A 326 -22.28 -14.92 -13.30
N ASN A 327 -21.49 -15.42 -14.23
CA ASN A 327 -21.91 -16.42 -15.21
C ASN A 327 -21.41 -17.80 -14.77
N PRO A 328 -22.27 -18.71 -14.28
CA PRO A 328 -21.87 -20.04 -13.86
C PRO A 328 -21.46 -20.95 -15.03
N ASN A 329 -21.98 -20.69 -16.23
CA ASN A 329 -21.74 -21.52 -17.41
C ASN A 329 -20.38 -21.25 -18.06
N GLU A 330 -19.85 -20.03 -17.88
CA GLU A 330 -18.54 -19.63 -18.38
C GLU A 330 -17.67 -19.02 -17.26
N PRO A 331 -17.20 -19.83 -16.29
CA PRO A 331 -16.46 -19.33 -15.14
C PRO A 331 -15.17 -18.57 -15.50
N TRP A 332 -14.61 -18.83 -16.68
CA TRP A 332 -13.42 -18.15 -17.19
C TRP A 332 -13.66 -16.70 -17.64
N GLU A 333 -14.92 -16.30 -17.85
CA GLU A 333 -15.30 -14.92 -18.19
C GLU A 333 -15.67 -14.09 -16.95
N ASN A 334 -15.76 -14.70 -15.77
CA ASN A 334 -16.00 -13.99 -14.52
C ASN A 334 -14.76 -13.20 -14.07
N PHE A 335 -15.00 -12.14 -13.30
CA PHE A 335 -13.93 -11.33 -12.73
C PHE A 335 -13.10 -12.14 -11.74
N LYS A 336 -11.78 -12.16 -11.94
CA LYS A 336 -10.80 -12.84 -11.08
C LYS A 336 -9.85 -11.87 -10.37
N GLY A 337 -9.83 -10.61 -10.79
CA GLY A 337 -8.87 -9.62 -10.33
C GLY A 337 -8.47 -8.65 -11.45
N PHE A 338 -7.88 -7.52 -11.07
CA PHE A 338 -7.35 -6.55 -12.03
C PHE A 338 -5.96 -6.93 -12.54
N VAL A 339 -5.15 -7.57 -11.68
CA VAL A 339 -3.83 -8.12 -11.99
C VAL A 339 -3.67 -9.47 -11.31
N SER A 340 -2.94 -10.40 -11.94
CA SER A 340 -2.58 -11.68 -11.31
C SER A 340 -1.23 -11.61 -10.59
N GLU A 341 -0.97 -12.56 -9.69
CA GLU A 341 0.35 -12.68 -9.05
C GLU A 341 1.43 -13.01 -10.08
N GLU A 342 1.12 -13.86 -11.07
CA GLU A 342 2.03 -14.22 -12.15
C GLU A 342 2.40 -13.02 -13.01
N GLU A 343 1.46 -12.12 -13.32
CA GLU A 343 1.77 -10.86 -14.01
C GLU A 343 2.79 -10.01 -13.24
N MET A 344 2.65 -9.95 -11.91
CA MET A 344 3.58 -9.19 -11.04
C MET A 344 4.94 -9.88 -10.93
N ILE A 345 4.98 -11.21 -10.84
CA ILE A 345 6.22 -12.00 -10.85
C ILE A 345 6.95 -11.83 -12.18
N MET A 346 6.26 -11.94 -13.31
CA MET A 346 6.86 -11.81 -14.64
C MET A 346 7.44 -10.41 -14.86
N LEU A 347 6.75 -9.37 -14.37
CA LEU A 347 7.26 -8.01 -14.42
C LEU A 347 8.61 -7.85 -13.70
N VAL A 348 8.80 -8.50 -12.55
CA VAL A 348 10.08 -8.56 -11.83
C VAL A 348 11.11 -9.39 -12.60
N LYS A 349 10.72 -10.55 -13.12
CA LYS A 349 11.63 -11.47 -13.86
C LYS A 349 12.22 -10.84 -15.11
N HIS A 350 11.48 -9.94 -15.77
CA HIS A 350 11.98 -9.19 -16.92
C HIS A 350 13.20 -8.32 -16.59
N VAL A 351 13.32 -7.85 -15.35
CA VAL A 351 14.46 -7.09 -14.85
C VAL A 351 15.54 -7.99 -14.27
N GLU A 352 15.17 -9.02 -13.50
CA GLU A 352 16.15 -9.95 -12.90
C GLU A 352 16.93 -10.76 -13.94
N VAL A 353 16.26 -11.12 -15.04
CA VAL A 353 16.79 -12.04 -16.05
C VAL A 353 16.64 -11.41 -17.45
N PRO A 354 17.33 -10.29 -17.72
CA PRO A 354 17.10 -9.48 -18.93
C PRO A 354 17.46 -10.23 -20.21
N HIS A 355 18.39 -11.19 -20.15
CA HIS A 355 18.76 -12.03 -21.28
C HIS A 355 17.65 -13.00 -21.74
N ARG A 356 16.61 -13.23 -20.92
CA ARG A 356 15.40 -13.97 -21.30
C ARG A 356 14.28 -13.04 -21.80
N SER A 357 14.52 -11.73 -21.82
CA SER A 357 13.51 -10.70 -22.06
C SER A 357 14.02 -9.69 -23.10
N PRO A 358 14.06 -10.06 -24.40
CA PRO A 358 14.72 -9.25 -25.43
C PRO A 358 14.20 -7.81 -25.48
N PHE A 359 12.89 -7.58 -25.33
CA PHE A 359 12.31 -6.23 -25.35
C PHE A 359 12.64 -5.41 -24.09
N SER A 360 12.75 -6.05 -22.92
CA SER A 360 13.17 -5.37 -21.69
C SER A 360 14.67 -5.06 -21.70
N LYS A 361 15.48 -5.84 -22.42
CA LYS A 361 16.90 -5.56 -22.58
C LYS A 361 17.15 -4.24 -23.30
N ASP A 362 16.38 -3.95 -24.34
CA ASP A 362 16.52 -2.72 -25.14
C ASP A 362 15.88 -1.50 -24.45
N CYS A 363 14.97 -1.73 -23.49
CA CYS A 363 14.31 -0.70 -22.68
C CYS A 363 14.18 -1.13 -21.22
N PRO A 364 15.29 -1.11 -20.47
CA PRO A 364 15.33 -1.63 -19.11
C PRO A 364 14.50 -0.78 -18.12
N GLN A 365 14.18 0.47 -18.47
CA GLN A 365 13.29 1.33 -17.70
C GLN A 365 11.81 0.88 -17.73
N ARG A 366 11.40 0.10 -18.74
CA ARG A 366 9.98 -0.13 -19.02
C ARG A 366 9.23 -0.90 -17.94
N PRO A 367 9.78 -1.97 -17.33
CA PRO A 367 9.09 -2.67 -16.25
C PRO A 367 8.72 -1.75 -15.08
N TYR A 368 9.59 -0.77 -14.76
CA TYR A 368 9.32 0.23 -13.73
C TYR A 368 8.22 1.20 -14.13
N GLU A 369 8.23 1.70 -15.37
CA GLU A 369 7.17 2.57 -15.89
C GLU A 369 5.81 1.87 -15.98
N CYS A 370 5.82 0.58 -16.31
CA CYS A 370 4.64 -0.29 -16.31
C CYS A 370 4.08 -0.42 -14.88
N LEU A 371 4.93 -0.66 -13.89
CA LEU A 371 4.51 -0.69 -12.48
C LEU A 371 3.95 0.65 -12.02
N ILE A 372 4.62 1.78 -12.35
CA ILE A 372 4.14 3.13 -12.01
C ILE A 372 2.73 3.36 -12.57
N SER A 373 2.52 3.05 -13.86
CA SER A 373 1.20 3.17 -14.51
C SER A 373 0.17 2.27 -13.83
N THR A 374 0.57 1.02 -13.52
CA THR A 374 -0.28 0.06 -12.81
C THR A 374 -0.71 0.61 -11.45
N LEU A 375 0.21 1.10 -10.61
CA LEU A 375 -0.09 1.65 -9.29
C LEU A 375 -0.99 2.90 -9.36
N LYS A 376 -0.74 3.79 -10.33
CA LYS A 376 -1.48 5.05 -10.51
C LYS A 376 -2.92 4.83 -11.00
N LYS A 377 -3.14 3.80 -11.81
CA LYS A 377 -4.44 3.52 -12.42
C LYS A 377 -5.18 2.36 -11.75
N PHE A 378 -4.56 1.65 -10.81
CA PHE A 378 -5.23 0.55 -10.13
C PHE A 378 -6.51 1.05 -9.43
N PRO A 379 -7.67 0.40 -9.60
CA PRO A 379 -8.95 0.81 -9.00
C PRO A 379 -9.04 0.54 -7.49
N TRP A 380 -8.11 1.09 -6.69
CA TRP A 380 -7.98 0.81 -5.25
C TRP A 380 -9.26 1.03 -4.44
N TYR A 381 -10.16 1.91 -4.91
CA TYR A 381 -11.43 2.21 -4.24
C TYR A 381 -12.46 1.08 -4.30
N VAL A 382 -12.26 0.08 -5.16
CA VAL A 382 -13.13 -1.10 -5.29
C VAL A 382 -12.69 -2.18 -4.30
N THR A 383 -12.73 -1.85 -3.01
CA THR A 383 -12.12 -2.65 -1.95
C THR A 383 -12.84 -3.97 -1.70
N ASP A 384 -14.08 -4.13 -2.15
CA ASP A 384 -14.85 -5.37 -2.16
C ASP A 384 -14.41 -6.35 -3.26
N ARG A 385 -13.55 -5.93 -4.19
CA ARG A 385 -13.07 -6.74 -5.33
C ARG A 385 -11.57 -6.96 -5.35
N ILE A 386 -10.85 -6.40 -4.37
CA ILE A 386 -9.40 -6.52 -4.23
C ILE A 386 -9.13 -7.36 -3.01
N THR A 387 -8.36 -8.44 -3.17
CA THR A 387 -7.99 -9.33 -2.08
C THR A 387 -6.68 -8.91 -1.41
N ILE A 388 -6.45 -9.38 -0.18
CA ILE A 388 -5.19 -9.20 0.54
C ILE A 388 -4.01 -9.73 -0.30
N SER A 389 -4.17 -10.93 -0.89
CA SER A 389 -3.15 -11.53 -1.75
C SER A 389 -2.85 -10.69 -3.00
N GLN A 390 -3.88 -10.18 -3.69
CA GLN A 390 -3.67 -9.33 -4.87
C GLN A 390 -2.90 -8.05 -4.53
N ARG A 391 -3.28 -7.37 -3.44
CA ARG A 391 -2.52 -6.21 -2.96
C ARG A 391 -1.07 -6.59 -2.64
N HIS A 392 -0.88 -7.72 -1.94
CA HIS A 392 0.46 -8.18 -1.55
C HIS A 392 1.35 -8.47 -2.77
N ALA A 393 0.80 -9.08 -3.84
CA ALA A 393 1.54 -9.32 -5.08
C ALA A 393 2.06 -8.01 -5.71
N VAL A 394 1.20 -6.97 -5.77
CA VAL A 394 1.57 -5.64 -6.27
C VAL A 394 2.63 -4.98 -5.38
N PHE A 395 2.46 -5.06 -4.07
CA PHE A 395 3.42 -4.54 -3.09
C PHE A 395 4.79 -5.23 -3.21
N LYS A 396 4.81 -6.56 -3.25
CA LYS A 396 6.03 -7.36 -3.38
C LYS A 396 6.80 -7.02 -4.64
N ALA A 397 6.12 -6.94 -5.79
CA ALA A 397 6.74 -6.51 -7.05
C ALA A 397 7.30 -5.08 -6.96
N THR A 398 6.62 -4.18 -6.23
CA THR A 398 7.10 -2.82 -6.00
C THR A 398 8.42 -2.81 -5.23
N CYS A 399 8.52 -3.57 -4.14
CA CYS A 399 9.74 -3.67 -3.35
C CYS A 399 10.89 -4.29 -4.14
N GLU A 400 10.64 -5.38 -4.87
CA GLU A 400 11.67 -6.04 -5.69
C GLU A 400 12.18 -5.14 -6.81
N LEU A 401 11.28 -4.47 -7.55
CA LEU A 401 11.67 -3.53 -8.59
C LEU A 401 12.42 -2.32 -8.01
N ALA A 402 11.98 -1.76 -6.88
CA ALA A 402 12.73 -0.69 -6.21
C ALA A 402 14.16 -1.13 -5.84
N ARG A 403 14.32 -2.32 -5.25
CA ARG A 403 15.65 -2.89 -4.92
C ARG A 403 16.51 -3.11 -6.16
N LEU A 404 15.94 -3.65 -7.23
CA LEU A 404 16.66 -3.89 -8.49
C LEU A 404 17.10 -2.57 -9.13
N LEU A 405 16.22 -1.56 -9.17
CA LEU A 405 16.53 -0.26 -9.74
C LEU A 405 17.62 0.46 -8.93
N SER A 406 17.52 0.47 -7.60
CA SER A 406 18.53 1.06 -6.72
C SER A 406 19.91 0.42 -6.93
N ARG A 407 19.97 -0.93 -6.95
CA ARG A 407 21.22 -1.66 -7.23
C ARG A 407 21.78 -1.35 -8.61
N SER A 408 20.92 -1.26 -9.62
CA SER A 408 21.35 -1.00 -11.00
C SER A 408 21.90 0.42 -11.17
N ILE A 409 21.30 1.40 -10.50
CA ILE A 409 21.81 2.77 -10.44
C ILE A 409 23.19 2.81 -9.76
N GLN A 410 23.35 2.12 -8.63
CA GLN A 410 24.63 2.06 -7.90
C GLN A 410 25.74 1.41 -8.74
N LYS A 411 25.41 0.37 -9.51
CA LYS A 411 26.35 -0.30 -10.43
C LYS A 411 26.57 0.45 -11.73
N GLN A 412 25.74 1.46 -12.02
CA GLN A 412 25.75 2.20 -13.27
C GLN A 412 25.51 1.32 -14.51
N ASP A 413 24.63 0.30 -14.40
CA ASP A 413 24.40 -0.66 -15.50
C ASP A 413 23.86 0.04 -16.78
N ASP A 414 23.00 1.06 -16.62
CA ASP A 414 22.49 1.91 -17.71
C ASP A 414 22.17 3.31 -17.19
N GLN A 415 23.14 4.21 -17.28
CA GLN A 415 23.04 5.58 -16.75
C GLN A 415 22.02 6.46 -17.51
N VAL A 416 21.60 6.05 -18.71
CA VAL A 416 20.68 6.83 -19.55
C VAL A 416 19.24 6.49 -19.24
N ASN A 417 18.94 5.21 -19.03
CA ASN A 417 17.57 4.73 -18.87
C ASN A 417 17.22 4.43 -17.41
N LEU A 418 18.17 3.88 -16.63
CA LEU A 418 17.99 3.52 -15.23
C LEU A 418 18.50 4.64 -14.34
N THR A 419 17.66 5.66 -14.17
CA THR A 419 18.04 6.93 -13.56
C THR A 419 17.51 7.09 -12.13
N HIS A 420 18.16 7.94 -11.34
CA HIS A 420 17.63 8.39 -10.05
C HIS A 420 16.25 9.06 -10.19
N GLN A 421 15.95 9.69 -11.33
CA GLN A 421 14.63 10.25 -11.57
C GLN A 421 13.55 9.16 -11.69
N LEU A 422 13.84 8.07 -12.41
CA LEU A 422 12.94 6.91 -12.47
C LEU A 422 12.73 6.30 -11.08
N TYR A 423 13.80 6.18 -10.29
CA TYR A 423 13.71 5.67 -8.92
C TYR A 423 12.83 6.56 -8.04
N ARG A 424 13.05 7.89 -8.06
CA ARG A 424 12.20 8.84 -7.32
C ARG A 424 10.74 8.77 -7.73
N ARG A 425 10.44 8.62 -9.03
CA ARG A 425 9.06 8.46 -9.53
C ARG A 425 8.42 7.18 -9.01
N LEU A 426 9.14 6.06 -9.03
CA LEU A 426 8.67 4.79 -8.48
C LEU A 426 8.37 4.89 -6.99
N ILE A 427 9.31 5.39 -6.19
CA ILE A 427 9.12 5.56 -4.74
C ILE A 427 7.99 6.54 -4.43
N ALA A 428 7.94 7.70 -5.08
CA ALA A 428 6.88 8.67 -4.86
C ALA A 428 5.50 8.11 -5.22
N THR A 429 5.40 7.31 -6.29
CA THR A 429 4.15 6.63 -6.68
C THR A 429 3.75 5.58 -5.65
N ALA A 430 4.70 4.79 -5.15
CA ALA A 430 4.47 3.76 -4.15
C ALA A 430 4.06 4.36 -2.79
N MET A 431 4.73 5.42 -2.32
CA MET A 431 4.39 6.11 -1.07
C MET A 431 3.02 6.80 -1.13
N LYS A 432 2.61 7.30 -2.31
CA LYS A 432 1.28 7.88 -2.55
C LYS A 432 0.21 6.82 -2.85
N CYS A 433 0.56 5.55 -2.99
CA CYS A 433 -0.39 4.49 -3.31
C CYS A 433 -1.46 4.37 -2.19
N PRO A 434 -2.75 4.56 -2.49
CA PRO A 434 -3.80 4.47 -1.46
C PRO A 434 -4.04 3.02 -1.03
N GLY A 435 -3.72 2.04 -1.88
CA GLY A 435 -3.85 0.62 -1.55
C GLY A 435 -2.86 0.09 -0.52
N PHE A 436 -1.69 0.73 -0.38
CA PHE A 436 -0.64 0.28 0.53
C PHE A 436 -0.91 0.74 1.96
N THR A 437 -0.76 -0.20 2.90
CA THR A 437 -0.90 0.06 4.34
C THR A 437 0.23 0.96 4.83
N PRO A 438 0.09 1.57 6.03
CA PRO A 438 1.19 2.29 6.66
C PRO A 438 2.47 1.44 6.76
N LEU A 439 2.37 0.19 7.20
CA LEU A 439 3.51 -0.73 7.29
C LEU A 439 4.16 -1.03 5.92
N MET A 440 3.36 -1.22 4.86
CA MET A 440 3.91 -1.40 3.51
C MET A 440 4.67 -0.16 3.04
N LYS A 441 4.19 1.04 3.39
CA LYS A 441 4.86 2.29 3.04
C LYS A 441 6.13 2.52 3.87
N ASP A 442 6.16 2.07 5.12
CA ASP A 442 7.36 2.03 5.96
C ASP A 442 8.44 1.13 5.35
N ASP A 443 8.08 -0.07 4.89
CA ASP A 443 9.03 -0.93 4.16
C ASP A 443 9.61 -0.22 2.92
N ILE A 444 8.79 0.52 2.17
CA ILE A 444 9.23 1.28 1.01
C ILE A 444 10.11 2.47 1.41
N SER A 445 9.76 3.19 2.48
CA SER A 445 10.53 4.34 2.96
C SER A 445 11.91 3.90 3.44
N TYR A 446 11.98 2.78 4.15
CA TYR A 446 13.23 2.14 4.56
C TYR A 446 14.08 1.75 3.34
N LEU A 447 13.48 1.07 2.34
CA LEU A 447 14.20 0.68 1.13
C LEU A 447 14.74 1.87 0.34
N ALA A 448 14.06 3.02 0.40
CA ALA A 448 14.45 4.25 -0.25
C ALA A 448 15.32 5.17 0.62
N ASN A 449 15.58 4.78 1.87
CA ASN A 449 16.30 5.58 2.85
C ASN A 449 15.73 7.02 2.97
N LEU A 450 14.40 7.12 3.07
CA LEU A 450 13.72 8.39 3.28
C LEU A 450 13.93 8.88 4.71
N SER A 451 14.02 10.20 4.89
CA SER A 451 14.02 10.81 6.22
C SER A 451 12.62 10.90 6.83
N ASP A 452 12.51 11.00 8.16
CA ASP A 452 11.24 11.25 8.87
C ASP A 452 10.45 12.44 8.27
N MET A 453 11.18 13.47 7.81
CA MET A 453 10.56 14.65 7.20
C MET A 453 9.94 14.34 5.83
N GLU A 454 10.54 13.45 5.06
CA GLU A 454 9.98 12.99 3.78
C GLU A 454 8.81 12.03 4.01
N GLU A 455 8.90 11.12 4.98
CA GLU A 455 7.79 10.24 5.37
C GLU A 455 6.55 11.02 5.80
N ARG A 456 6.74 12.08 6.59
CA ARG A 456 5.65 12.99 7.00
C ARG A 456 4.95 13.65 5.80
N ARG A 457 5.68 13.97 4.73
CA ARG A 457 5.07 14.53 3.50
C ARG A 457 4.14 13.53 2.80
N TYR A 458 4.29 12.25 3.09
CA TYR A 458 3.40 11.18 2.62
C TYR A 458 2.31 10.79 3.64
N ASN A 459 2.12 11.60 4.69
CA ASN A 459 1.17 11.34 5.78
C ASN A 459 1.44 10.01 6.50
N GLN A 460 2.71 9.59 6.62
CA GLN A 460 3.04 8.45 7.47
C GLN A 460 2.73 8.79 8.95
N PRO A 461 2.11 7.86 9.70
CA PRO A 461 1.94 8.00 11.13
C PRO A 461 3.30 7.87 11.84
N ARG A 462 3.35 8.21 13.14
CA ARG A 462 4.52 7.85 13.94
C ARG A 462 4.58 6.33 14.06
N PHE A 463 5.80 5.80 14.06
CA PHE A 463 6.06 4.36 14.22
C PHE A 463 5.29 3.53 13.17
N ALA A 464 5.34 3.92 11.90
CA ALA A 464 4.63 3.23 10.82
C ALA A 464 5.00 1.72 10.73
N SER A 465 6.26 1.39 11.05
CA SER A 465 6.75 0.02 11.27
C SER A 465 5.96 -0.81 12.31
N CYS A 466 5.30 -0.14 13.25
CA CYS A 466 4.49 -0.77 14.30
C CYS A 466 3.00 -0.89 13.94
N TRP A 467 2.57 -0.52 12.73
CA TRP A 467 1.19 -0.70 12.23
C TRP A 467 0.94 -2.13 11.71
N ARG A 468 1.44 -3.11 12.45
CA ARG A 468 1.30 -4.52 12.14
C ARG A 468 -0.13 -4.99 12.45
N HIS A 469 -0.67 -5.82 11.58
CA HIS A 469 -2.04 -6.33 11.62
C HIS A 469 -3.14 -5.29 11.31
N GLN A 470 -2.78 -4.10 10.85
CA GLN A 470 -3.70 -3.16 10.20
C GLN A 470 -3.59 -3.33 8.68
N TYR A 471 -4.56 -4.04 8.12
CA TYR A 471 -4.65 -4.34 6.71
C TYR A 471 -5.57 -3.38 5.96
N SER A 472 -6.37 -2.56 6.62
CA SER A 472 -7.23 -1.57 5.96
C SER A 472 -7.20 -0.19 6.61
N LEU A 473 -7.02 -0.14 7.93
CA LEU A 473 -6.88 1.10 8.68
C LEU A 473 -5.66 1.90 8.21
N ALA A 474 -5.88 3.18 7.93
CA ALA A 474 -4.84 4.15 7.65
C ALA A 474 -5.16 5.47 8.37
N PRO A 475 -4.14 6.29 8.70
CA PRO A 475 -4.37 7.59 9.30
C PRO A 475 -5.09 8.51 8.31
N LYS A 476 -6.06 9.27 8.82
CA LYS A 476 -6.76 10.30 8.05
C LYS A 476 -5.80 11.47 7.78
N PRO A 477 -5.65 11.89 6.51
CA PRO A 477 -4.79 13.04 6.17
C PRO A 477 -5.17 14.29 6.96
N GLY A 478 -4.15 15.00 7.45
CA GLY A 478 -4.33 16.22 8.24
C GLY A 478 -4.70 16.01 9.71
N MET A 479 -4.91 14.77 10.17
CA MET A 479 -5.09 14.52 11.60
C MET A 479 -3.79 14.76 12.38
N PRO A 480 -3.82 15.51 13.50
CA PRO A 480 -2.67 15.67 14.36
C PRO A 480 -2.15 14.32 14.85
N LEU A 481 -0.82 14.15 14.85
CA LEU A 481 -0.19 12.88 15.23
C LEU A 481 -0.55 12.48 16.66
N ASP A 482 -0.63 13.43 17.60
CA ASP A 482 -0.98 13.16 18.99
C ASP A 482 -2.41 12.65 19.17
N VAL A 483 -3.35 13.02 18.29
CA VAL A 483 -4.69 12.42 18.26
C VAL A 483 -4.60 10.95 17.85
N ILE A 484 -3.86 10.63 16.78
CA ILE A 484 -3.64 9.24 16.33
C ILE A 484 -3.04 8.41 17.48
N GLU A 485 -1.96 8.92 18.10
CA GLU A 485 -1.29 8.26 19.23
C GLU A 485 -2.24 8.02 20.41
N TRP A 486 -3.12 8.99 20.70
CA TRP A 486 -4.10 8.85 21.78
C TRP A 486 -5.08 7.71 21.51
N TYR A 487 -5.63 7.58 20.30
CA TYR A 487 -6.51 6.45 19.95
C TYR A 487 -5.79 5.10 20.02
N ILE A 488 -4.55 5.03 19.50
CA ILE A 488 -3.75 3.80 19.58
C ILE A 488 -3.47 3.44 21.04
N ALA A 489 -3.14 4.41 21.89
CA ALA A 489 -2.95 4.19 23.32
C ALA A 489 -4.22 3.68 24.00
N MET A 490 -5.38 4.28 23.73
CA MET A 490 -6.68 3.83 24.26
C MET A 490 -6.98 2.37 23.85
N ILE A 491 -6.74 2.03 22.57
CA ILE A 491 -6.93 0.67 22.05
C ILE A 491 -5.97 -0.31 22.72
N ARG A 492 -4.68 0.02 22.80
CA ARG A 492 -3.66 -0.79 23.44
C ARG A 492 -3.99 -1.05 24.91
N GLU A 493 -4.30 0.00 25.66
CA GLU A 493 -4.58 -0.10 27.09
C GLU A 493 -5.81 -0.93 27.37
N GLN A 494 -6.90 -0.71 26.63
CA GLN A 494 -8.13 -1.49 26.84
C GLN A 494 -7.94 -2.95 26.47
N THR A 495 -7.31 -3.25 25.33
CA THR A 495 -7.06 -4.65 24.91
C THR A 495 -6.10 -5.37 25.86
N HIS A 496 -5.16 -4.65 26.48
CA HIS A 496 -4.31 -5.20 27.54
C HIS A 496 -5.10 -5.52 28.81
N ARG A 497 -6.00 -4.64 29.25
CA ARG A 497 -6.91 -4.91 30.38
C ARG A 497 -7.78 -6.15 30.10
N ASP A 498 -8.33 -6.24 28.90
CA ASP A 498 -9.14 -7.39 28.46
C ASP A 498 -8.32 -8.68 28.47
N MET A 499 -7.06 -8.65 28.02
CA MET A 499 -6.15 -9.80 28.08
C MET A 499 -5.87 -10.25 29.52
N VAL A 500 -5.57 -9.31 30.42
CA VAL A 500 -5.30 -9.62 31.84
C VAL A 500 -6.54 -10.18 32.53
N ALA A 501 -7.74 -9.74 32.17
CA ALA A 501 -9.00 -10.24 32.73
C ALA A 501 -9.36 -11.68 32.30
N ARG A 502 -8.69 -12.25 31.28
CA ARG A 502 -8.99 -13.61 30.79
C ARG A 502 -8.58 -14.72 31.79
N PRO A 503 -9.22 -15.90 31.76
CA PRO A 503 -8.74 -17.08 32.47
C PRO A 503 -7.30 -17.44 32.09
N HIS A 504 -6.56 -18.08 33.01
CA HIS A 504 -5.13 -18.36 32.86
C HIS A 504 -4.78 -19.02 31.51
N VAL A 505 -5.51 -20.07 31.10
CA VAL A 505 -5.26 -20.77 29.83
C VAL A 505 -5.36 -19.83 28.62
N GLY A 506 -6.41 -19.01 28.56
CA GLY A 506 -6.59 -18.05 27.47
C GLY A 506 -5.55 -16.92 27.50
N ARG A 507 -5.07 -16.56 28.69
CA ARG A 507 -4.00 -15.57 28.87
C ARG A 507 -2.67 -16.10 28.33
N THR A 508 -2.28 -17.32 28.70
CA THR A 508 -1.01 -17.94 28.28
C THR A 508 -0.91 -18.03 26.76
N ILE A 509 -1.98 -18.46 26.09
CA ILE A 509 -2.01 -18.55 24.62
C ILE A 509 -1.77 -17.18 23.95
N LEU A 510 -2.35 -16.11 24.50
CA LEU A 510 -2.17 -14.76 23.95
C LEU A 510 -0.77 -14.22 24.25
N LEU A 511 -0.21 -14.52 25.41
CA LEU A 511 1.15 -14.12 25.78
C LEU A 511 2.19 -14.76 24.86
N GLU A 512 2.11 -16.07 24.64
CA GLU A 512 2.98 -16.79 23.70
C GLU A 512 2.88 -16.19 22.28
N LYS A 513 1.67 -15.95 21.79
CA LYS A 513 1.47 -15.32 20.47
C LYS A 513 1.94 -13.87 20.41
N SER A 514 1.93 -13.13 21.52
CA SER A 514 2.43 -11.75 21.54
C SER A 514 3.94 -11.65 21.40
N GLU A 515 4.70 -12.72 21.66
CA GLU A 515 6.16 -12.73 21.41
C GLU A 515 6.51 -12.65 19.91
N GLU A 516 5.57 -13.01 19.04
CA GLU A 516 5.76 -13.02 17.58
C GLU A 516 5.31 -11.71 16.89
N THR A 517 4.89 -10.71 17.67
CA THR A 517 4.38 -9.45 17.15
C THR A 517 4.76 -8.25 18.01
N ASP A 518 4.75 -7.08 17.39
CA ASP A 518 4.83 -5.82 18.09
C ASP A 518 3.53 -5.52 18.86
N MET A 519 3.66 -4.92 20.04
CA MET A 519 2.57 -4.65 20.99
C MET A 519 2.13 -3.18 21.03
N TYR A 520 2.50 -2.39 20.02
CA TYR A 520 2.14 -0.98 19.90
C TYR A 520 0.62 -0.74 19.89
N TRP A 521 -0.13 -1.62 19.21
CA TRP A 521 -1.60 -1.67 19.21
C TRP A 521 -2.18 -2.59 20.30
N GLY A 522 -1.34 -3.13 21.18
CA GLY A 522 -1.73 -4.11 22.19
C GLY A 522 -2.24 -5.42 21.56
N TYR A 523 -3.34 -5.94 22.09
CA TYR A 523 -3.97 -7.18 21.61
C TYR A 523 -5.08 -6.91 20.57
N PHE A 524 -5.04 -5.78 19.86
CA PHE A 524 -5.98 -5.46 18.78
C PHE A 524 -6.11 -6.60 17.75
N TRP A 525 -4.97 -7.18 17.34
CA TRP A 525 -4.92 -8.31 16.40
C TRP A 525 -5.74 -9.51 16.89
N ALA A 526 -5.79 -9.74 18.21
CA ALA A 526 -6.55 -10.84 18.81
C ALA A 526 -8.06 -10.55 18.86
N GLU A 527 -8.45 -9.29 18.99
CA GLU A 527 -9.86 -8.85 18.93
C GLU A 527 -10.42 -8.93 17.50
N VAL A 528 -9.61 -8.58 16.50
CA VAL A 528 -9.97 -8.73 15.08
C VAL A 528 -10.07 -10.21 14.72
N GLY A 529 -9.11 -11.02 15.18
CA GLY A 529 -9.20 -12.47 15.06
C GLY A 529 -9.06 -12.99 13.63
N TYR A 530 -8.17 -12.38 12.83
CA TYR A 530 -7.90 -12.86 11.48
C TYR A 530 -7.55 -14.35 11.46
N MET A 531 -8.16 -15.08 10.52
CA MET A 531 -7.80 -16.47 10.24
C MET A 531 -6.72 -16.49 9.19
N PHE A 532 -5.56 -17.07 9.51
CA PHE A 532 -4.42 -17.17 8.60
C PHE A 532 -4.56 -18.34 7.61
N GLY A 533 -3.90 -18.22 6.46
CA GLY A 533 -3.93 -19.20 5.37
C GLY A 533 -4.79 -18.73 4.19
N PRO A 534 -5.25 -19.66 3.32
CA PRO A 534 -5.92 -19.29 2.06
C PRO A 534 -7.16 -18.40 2.24
N ALA A 535 -7.87 -18.54 3.36
CA ALA A 535 -9.01 -17.68 3.68
C ALA A 535 -8.61 -16.21 3.91
N PHE A 536 -7.44 -15.97 4.51
CA PHE A 536 -6.87 -14.63 4.67
C PHE A 536 -6.53 -14.03 3.32
N ASP A 537 -5.85 -14.81 2.49
CA ASP A 537 -5.36 -14.38 1.18
C ASP A 537 -6.50 -13.95 0.25
N GLN A 538 -7.65 -14.63 0.35
CA GLN A 538 -8.86 -14.34 -0.41
C GLN A 538 -9.78 -13.32 0.26
N MET A 539 -9.48 -12.90 1.49
CA MET A 539 -10.23 -11.84 2.14
C MET A 539 -10.09 -10.55 1.33
N THR A 540 -11.21 -9.87 1.10
CA THR A 540 -11.23 -8.58 0.42
C THR A 540 -10.79 -7.46 1.34
N LEU A 541 -10.26 -6.36 0.79
CA LEU A 541 -9.90 -5.19 1.58
C LEU A 541 -11.12 -4.63 2.34
N SER A 542 -12.32 -4.67 1.74
CA SER A 542 -13.55 -4.24 2.42
C SER A 542 -13.92 -5.15 3.59
N GLN A 543 -13.69 -6.46 3.51
CA GLN A 543 -13.93 -7.39 4.63
C GLN A 543 -12.94 -7.15 5.78
N ALA A 544 -11.66 -6.94 5.44
CA ALA A 544 -10.64 -6.57 6.42
C ALA A 544 -10.99 -5.23 7.10
N ALA A 545 -11.42 -4.23 6.33
CA ALA A 545 -11.87 -2.95 6.88
C ALA A 545 -13.05 -3.13 7.84
N HIS A 546 -14.07 -3.89 7.45
CA HIS A 546 -15.22 -4.16 8.31
C HIS A 546 -14.80 -4.81 9.64
N ALA A 547 -13.93 -5.82 9.59
CA ALA A 547 -13.44 -6.50 10.79
C ALA A 547 -12.64 -5.55 11.70
N GLU A 548 -11.75 -4.74 11.12
CA GLU A 548 -10.91 -3.78 11.86
C GLU A 548 -11.73 -2.65 12.49
N PHE A 549 -12.60 -1.98 11.75
CA PHE A 549 -13.43 -0.89 12.29
C PHE A 549 -14.39 -1.40 13.36
N THR A 550 -14.98 -2.58 13.17
CA THR A 550 -15.85 -3.22 14.18
C THR A 550 -15.05 -3.57 15.44
N ALA A 551 -13.78 -3.98 15.33
CA ALA A 551 -12.92 -4.19 16.49
C ALA A 551 -12.60 -2.87 17.19
N VAL A 552 -12.22 -1.81 16.45
CA VAL A 552 -11.95 -0.49 17.02
C VAL A 552 -13.16 0.04 17.79
N GLU A 553 -14.36 0.00 17.21
CA GLU A 553 -15.59 0.47 17.85
C GLU A 553 -15.88 -0.31 19.15
N ARG A 554 -15.81 -1.65 19.11
CA ARG A 554 -16.02 -2.50 20.29
C ARG A 554 -15.01 -2.21 21.41
N ILE A 555 -13.75 -1.99 21.05
CA ILE A 555 -12.70 -1.68 22.02
C ILE A 555 -12.93 -0.29 22.64
N LEU A 556 -13.19 0.73 21.81
CA LEU A 556 -13.44 2.09 22.29
C LEU A 556 -14.70 2.16 23.15
N ALA A 557 -15.76 1.42 22.81
CA ALA A 557 -16.96 1.32 23.63
C ALA A 557 -16.63 0.85 25.05
N ARG A 558 -15.76 -0.15 25.21
CA ARG A 558 -15.32 -0.61 26.53
C ARG A 558 -14.37 0.39 27.21
N ALA A 559 -13.47 0.99 26.44
CA ALA A 559 -12.44 1.89 26.95
C ALA A 559 -12.99 3.23 27.47
N LEU A 560 -14.11 3.70 26.90
CA LEU A 560 -14.73 4.99 27.17
C LEU A 560 -16.02 4.88 28.01
N THR A 561 -16.42 3.67 28.40
CA THR A 561 -17.51 3.51 29.36
C THR A 561 -17.01 3.87 30.75
N PRO A 562 -17.69 4.75 31.51
CA PRO A 562 -17.32 5.06 32.89
C PRO A 562 -17.28 3.76 33.72
N GLN A 563 -16.16 3.52 34.41
CA GLN A 563 -16.02 2.42 35.38
C GLN A 563 -16.46 2.85 36.77
#